data_AF-A0A7Y3EBU8-F1
#
_entry.id   AF-A0A7Y3EBU8-F1
#
_cell.length_a   1.000
_cell.length_b   1.000
_cell.length_c   1.000
_cell.angle_alpha   90.00
_cell.angle_beta   90.00
_cell.angle_gamma   90.00
#
_symmetry.space_group_name_H-M   'P 1'
#
loop_
_entity.id
_entity.type
_entity.pdbx_description
1 polymer ?
#
loop_
_entity_poly.entity_id
_entity_poly.type
_entity_poly.pdbx_seq_one_letter_code
_entity_poly.pdbx_strand_id
1 'polypeptide(L)'
;MAVLIGQGFTAENDGGERQTEQVDSAVVAIDKIDINQADPVELTKLPGIGTSTAAKITAYRDANGPFKSVDELLNVKGIGPDKLEKIKPLVTLS
;
A
#
# COMPACT_ATOMS: atom_id res chain seq x y z
N MET A 1 -26.98 6.75 -68.45
CA MET A 1 -25.58 6.53 -68.88
C MET A 1 -24.75 7.67 -68.37
N ALA A 2 -23.49 7.41 -67.99
CA ALA A 2 -22.54 8.28 -67.29
C ALA A 2 -22.76 8.34 -65.76
N VAL A 3 -21.80 8.12 -64.87
CA VAL A 3 -20.39 7.67 -64.94
C VAL A 3 -20.09 6.95 -63.60
N LEU A 4 -19.41 5.80 -63.64
CA LEU A 4 -18.71 5.20 -62.50
C LEU A 4 -17.58 6.15 -62.06
N ILE A 5 -17.68 6.73 -60.86
CA ILE A 5 -16.54 7.39 -60.21
C ILE A 5 -16.10 6.50 -59.05
N GLY A 6 -14.82 6.15 -59.09
CA GLY A 6 -14.21 5.06 -58.35
C GLY A 6 -14.20 5.25 -56.83
N GLN A 7 -14.30 4.13 -56.14
CA GLN A 7 -13.93 4.01 -54.74
C GLN A 7 -12.40 4.06 -54.65
N GLY A 8 -11.89 5.28 -54.49
CA GLY A 8 -10.52 5.56 -54.08
C GLY A 8 -10.36 5.19 -52.62
N PHE A 9 -9.51 4.18 -52.41
CA PHE A 9 -8.78 3.86 -51.18
C PHE A 9 -8.06 5.10 -50.61
N THR A 10 -7.59 4.98 -49.36
CA THR A 10 -6.78 5.93 -48.55
C THR A 10 -7.56 7.13 -47.99
N ALA A 11 -7.60 7.43 -46.69
CA ALA A 11 -6.77 6.99 -45.58
C ALA A 11 -7.55 7.10 -44.27
N GLU A 12 -7.83 5.98 -43.61
CA GLU A 12 -8.06 5.99 -42.17
C GLU A 12 -6.73 5.62 -41.53
N ASN A 13 -5.89 6.65 -41.42
CA ASN A 13 -4.66 6.61 -40.67
C ASN A 13 -5.06 6.74 -39.18
N ASP A 14 -5.70 5.70 -38.66
CA ASP A 14 -5.92 5.49 -37.22
C ASP A 14 -4.60 4.99 -36.62
N GLY A 15 -3.60 5.86 -36.71
CA GLY A 15 -2.26 5.66 -36.19
C GLY A 15 -2.22 6.21 -34.79
N GLY A 16 -2.45 5.34 -33.81
CA GLY A 16 -2.28 5.65 -32.40
C GLY A 16 -0.91 6.26 -32.12
N GLU A 17 -0.93 7.49 -31.63
CA GLU A 17 0.23 8.13 -31.02
C GLU A 17 -0.10 8.51 -29.57
N ARG A 18 0.22 7.55 -28.70
CA ARG A 18 1.13 7.75 -27.57
C ARG A 18 0.67 8.73 -26.50
N GLN A 19 -0.26 8.27 -25.67
CA GLN A 19 -0.14 8.52 -24.24
C GLN A 19 0.99 7.64 -23.66
N THR A 20 2.23 8.03 -23.96
CA THR A 20 3.41 7.82 -23.12
C THR A 20 3.73 9.22 -22.62
N GLU A 21 3.54 9.59 -21.35
CA GLU A 21 4.23 9.09 -20.18
C GLU A 21 3.40 9.41 -18.93
N GLN A 22 2.88 8.37 -18.27
CA GLN A 22 2.86 8.34 -16.81
C GLN A 22 3.35 6.95 -16.41
N VAL A 23 4.64 6.74 -16.64
CA VAL A 23 5.41 5.78 -15.87
C VAL A 23 5.66 6.41 -14.50
N ASP A 24 4.59 6.60 -13.72
CA ASP A 24 4.74 6.70 -12.28
C ASP A 24 5.36 5.38 -11.87
N SER A 25 6.65 5.49 -11.59
CA SER A 25 7.51 4.44 -11.12
C SER A 25 6.67 3.51 -10.26
N ALA A 26 6.52 2.26 -10.70
CA ALA A 26 6.22 1.17 -9.81
C ALA A 26 7.44 1.03 -8.87
N VAL A 27 7.62 2.05 -8.02
CA VAL A 27 8.13 1.85 -6.69
C VAL A 27 7.26 0.73 -6.20
N VAL A 28 7.84 -0.45 -6.04
CA VAL A 28 7.28 -1.48 -5.18
C VAL A 28 7.16 -0.76 -3.85
N ALA A 29 6.03 -0.09 -3.65
CA ALA A 29 5.66 0.51 -2.40
C ALA A 29 5.61 -0.72 -1.51
N ILE A 30 6.67 -0.88 -0.74
CA ILE A 30 6.66 -1.75 0.42
C ILE A 30 5.49 -1.19 1.21
N ASP A 31 4.32 -1.82 1.07
CA ASP A 31 3.06 -1.33 1.61
C ASP A 31 3.26 -1.31 3.12
N LYS A 32 3.61 -0.13 3.63
CA LYS A 32 3.92 0.04 5.03
C LYS A 32 2.62 -0.16 5.77
N ILE A 33 2.63 -1.07 6.73
CA ILE A 33 1.45 -1.38 7.51
C ILE A 33 1.20 -0.21 8.44
N ASP A 34 0.06 0.45 8.25
CA ASP A 34 -0.33 1.57 9.09
C ASP A 34 -0.76 1.06 10.46
N ILE A 35 -0.03 1.35 11.54
CA ILE A 35 -0.35 0.78 12.86
C ILE A 35 -1.73 1.26 13.38
N ASN A 36 -2.17 2.45 12.97
CA ASN A 36 -3.41 3.06 13.43
C ASN A 36 -4.63 2.51 12.72
N GLN A 37 -4.50 2.11 11.46
CA GLN A 37 -5.58 1.57 10.61
C GLN A 37 -5.45 0.07 10.34
N ALA A 38 -4.30 -0.54 10.63
CA ALA A 38 -4.06 -1.95 10.32
C ALA A 38 -4.99 -2.87 11.10
N ASP A 39 -5.45 -3.89 10.39
CA ASP A 39 -6.14 -5.01 10.96
C ASP A 39 -5.19 -5.84 11.84
N PRO A 40 -5.69 -6.51 12.90
CA PRO A 40 -4.89 -7.44 13.68
C PRO A 40 -4.23 -8.51 12.79
N VAL A 41 -4.89 -8.93 11.70
CA VAL A 41 -4.33 -9.87 10.73
C VAL A 41 -3.13 -9.27 9.98
N GLU A 42 -3.22 -8.01 9.56
CA GLU A 42 -2.12 -7.29 8.91
C GLU A 42 -0.93 -7.14 9.87
N LEU A 43 -1.21 -6.78 11.12
CA LEU A 43 -0.18 -6.67 12.16
C LEU A 43 0.55 -8.01 12.36
N THR A 44 -0.14 -9.16 12.26
CA THR A 44 0.53 -10.47 12.33
C THR A 44 1.44 -10.81 11.14
N LYS A 45 1.32 -10.10 10.02
CA LYS A 45 2.27 -10.24 8.89
C LYS A 45 3.65 -9.67 9.24
N LEU A 46 3.73 -8.84 10.28
CA LEU A 46 4.98 -8.23 10.72
C LEU A 46 5.86 -9.25 11.48
N PRO A 47 7.17 -9.29 11.19
CA PRO A 47 8.08 -10.24 11.83
C PRO A 47 8.13 -10.04 13.35
N GLY A 48 7.68 -11.06 14.09
CA GLY A 48 7.65 -11.06 15.55
C GLY A 48 6.35 -10.57 16.18
N ILE A 49 5.40 -10.07 15.39
CA ILE A 49 4.04 -9.78 15.88
C ILE A 49 3.18 -11.02 15.70
N GLY A 50 2.72 -11.61 16.80
CA GLY A 50 1.76 -12.71 16.79
C GLY A 50 0.34 -12.23 17.02
N THR A 51 -0.64 -13.14 16.91
CA THR A 51 -2.06 -12.87 17.18
C THR A 51 -2.30 -12.23 18.56
N SER A 52 -1.62 -12.71 19.60
CA SER A 52 -1.71 -12.13 20.95
C SER A 52 -1.16 -10.71 21.02
N THR A 53 -0.13 -10.39 20.23
CA THR A 53 0.44 -9.04 20.20
C THR A 53 -0.47 -8.11 19.41
N ALA A 54 -0.94 -8.55 18.24
CA ALA A 54 -1.88 -7.80 17.41
C ALA A 54 -3.15 -7.41 18.17
N ALA A 55 -3.76 -8.36 18.90
CA ALA A 55 -4.94 -8.08 19.74
C ALA A 55 -4.66 -7.02 20.81
N LYS A 56 -3.44 -7.00 21.38
CA LYS A 56 -3.04 -5.99 22.36
C LYS A 56 -2.75 -4.63 21.73
N ILE A 57 -2.25 -4.58 20.49
CA ILE A 57 -2.10 -3.32 19.73
C ILE A 57 -3.49 -2.70 19.56
N THR A 58 -4.46 -3.49 19.11
CA THR A 58 -5.85 -3.03 18.97
C THR A 58 -6.43 -2.56 20.30
N ALA A 59 -6.27 -3.35 21.38
CA ALA A 59 -6.75 -2.96 22.71
C ALA A 59 -6.04 -1.72 23.27
N TYR A 60 -4.74 -1.55 22.99
CA TYR A 60 -3.99 -0.35 23.39
C TYR A 60 -4.54 0.87 22.66
N ARG A 61 -4.82 0.75 21.36
CA ARG A 61 -5.44 1.82 20.55
C ARG A 61 -6.81 2.20 21.06
N ASP A 62 -7.62 1.22 21.47
CA ASP A 62 -8.96 1.44 22.01
C ASP A 62 -8.91 2.18 23.37
N ALA A 63 -7.94 1.83 24.22
CA ALA A 63 -7.79 2.42 25.55
C ALA A 63 -7.02 3.75 25.60
N ASN A 64 -6.00 3.93 24.76
CA ASN A 64 -5.09 5.10 24.78
C ASN A 64 -5.29 6.04 23.58
N GLY A 65 -5.99 5.59 22.54
CA GLY A 65 -6.10 6.29 21.26
C GLY A 65 -5.04 5.86 20.24
N PRO A 66 -4.99 6.52 19.07
CA PRO A 66 -4.05 6.18 18.01
C PRO A 66 -2.59 6.33 18.45
N PHE A 67 -1.72 5.48 17.91
CA PHE A 67 -0.28 5.53 18.10
C PHE A 67 0.28 6.79 17.41
N LYS A 68 1.08 7.56 18.15
CA LYS A 68 1.75 8.76 17.64
C LYS A 68 3.13 8.48 17.07
N SER A 69 3.75 7.40 17.53
CA SER A 69 5.09 6.97 17.14
C SER A 69 5.16 5.46 17.09
N VAL A 70 6.02 4.93 16.23
CA VAL A 70 6.25 3.47 16.14
C VAL A 70 6.78 2.95 17.48
N ASP A 71 7.57 3.75 18.18
CA ASP A 71 8.10 3.44 19.52
C ASP A 71 7.00 3.22 20.57
N GLU A 72 5.77 3.73 20.40
CA GLU A 72 4.66 3.43 21.32
C GLU A 72 4.22 1.98 21.28
N LEU A 73 4.54 1.24 20.20
CA LEU A 73 4.35 -0.20 20.17
C LEU A 73 5.13 -0.90 21.30
N LEU A 74 6.25 -0.35 21.79
CA LEU A 74 6.97 -0.90 22.95
C LEU A 74 6.15 -0.85 24.25
N ASN A 75 5.16 0.06 24.34
CA ASN A 75 4.23 0.09 25.49
C ASN A 75 3.25 -1.10 25.44
N VAL A 76 3.10 -1.75 24.28
CA VAL A 76 2.23 -2.91 24.11
C VAL A 76 2.92 -4.18 24.64
N LYS A 77 2.30 -4.81 25.63
CA LYS A 77 2.80 -6.04 26.28
C LYS A 77 3.06 -7.16 25.25
N GLY A 78 4.32 -7.43 24.92
CA GLY A 78 4.71 -8.49 23.99
C GLY A 78 5.37 -7.99 22.69
N ILE A 79 5.49 -6.67 22.54
CA ILE A 79 6.43 -6.04 21.60
C ILE A 79 7.69 -5.72 22.38
N GLY A 80 8.80 -6.30 21.94
CA GLY A 80 10.13 -6.00 22.46
C GLY A 80 10.92 -5.14 21.48
N PRO A 81 12.07 -4.60 21.90
CA PRO A 81 12.96 -3.81 21.04
C PRO A 81 13.36 -4.56 19.77
N ASP A 82 13.69 -5.86 19.88
CA ASP A 82 14.05 -6.71 18.74
C ASP A 82 12.97 -6.78 17.65
N LYS A 83 11.70 -6.74 18.06
CA LYS A 83 10.56 -6.77 17.14
C LYS A 83 10.35 -5.39 16.55
N LEU A 84 10.39 -4.36 17.40
CA LEU A 84 10.24 -2.97 16.99
C LEU A 84 11.23 -2.62 15.88
N GLU A 85 12.52 -2.94 16.03
CA GLU A 85 13.54 -2.61 15.03
C GLU A 85 13.27 -3.25 13.67
N LYS A 86 12.71 -4.47 13.65
CA LYS A 86 12.37 -5.19 12.41
C LYS A 86 11.11 -4.64 11.74
N ILE A 87 10.14 -4.18 12.53
CA ILE A 87 8.86 -3.67 12.00
C ILE A 87 8.94 -2.17 11.69
N LYS A 88 9.79 -1.40 12.38
CA LYS A 88 9.94 0.05 12.20
C LYS A 88 10.11 0.50 10.74
N PRO A 89 10.87 -0.19 9.88
CA PRO A 89 10.93 0.16 8.45
C PRO A 89 9.70 -0.28 7.64
N LEU A 90 8.90 -1.23 8.15
CA LEU A 90 7.74 -1.84 7.48
C LEU A 90 6.40 -1.23 7.90
N VAL A 91 6.41 -0.26 8.82
CA VAL A 91 5.19 0.32 9.39
C VAL A 91 5.16 1.82 9.22
N THR A 92 3.95 2.37 9.18
CA THR A 92 3.70 3.82 9.07
C THR A 92 2.61 4.26 10.05
N LEU A 93 2.48 5.56 10.20
CA LEU A 93 1.46 6.22 11.01
C LEU A 93 0.80 7.29 10.14
N SER A 94 -0.52 7.19 9.99
CA SER A 94 -1.36 8.12 9.23
C SER A 94 -2.44 8.73 10.13
#